data_AF-A0A521DPZ6-F1
#
_entry.id   AF-A0A521DPZ6-F1
#
_cell.length_a   1.000
_cell.length_b   1.000
_cell.length_c   1.000
_cell.angle_alpha   90.00
_cell.angle_beta   90.00
_cell.angle_gamma   90.00
#
_symmetry.space_group_name_H-M   'P 1'
#
loop_
_entity.id
_entity.type
_entity.pdbx_description
1 polymer ?
#
loop_
_entity_poly.entity_id
_entity_poly.type
_entity_poly.pdbx_seq_one_letter_code
_entity_poly.pdbx_strand_id
1 'polypeptide(L)'
;MVGGGLSFSVGGRMVCGVTATALAVRVGADAVPALLAEPHVGPMVLGGRQVRAFVLVEPAGYAADAGLARWLRRGLAVAAGLH
;
A
#
# COMPACT_ATOMS: atom_id res chain seq x y z
N MET A 1 -11.07 -4.44 1.23
CA MET A 1 -10.44 -5.73 0.92
C MET A 1 -11.53 -6.75 0.66
N VAL A 2 -11.34 -7.68 -0.28
CA VAL A 2 -12.32 -8.76 -0.48
C VAL A 2 -11.82 -9.98 0.28
N GLY A 3 -12.55 -10.40 1.32
CA GLY A 3 -12.27 -11.63 2.08
C GLY A 3 -11.26 -11.52 3.23
N GLY A 4 -11.64 -10.92 4.36
CA GLY A 4 -11.06 -11.25 5.67
C GLY A 4 -9.82 -10.47 6.16
N GLY A 5 -9.30 -9.48 5.42
CA GLY A 5 -8.20 -8.65 5.92
C GLY A 5 -8.61 -7.26 6.41
N LEU A 6 -7.69 -6.61 7.12
CA LEU A 6 -7.92 -5.32 7.76
C LEU A 6 -7.67 -4.16 6.79
N SER A 7 -8.40 -3.07 6.95
CA SER A 7 -8.20 -1.84 6.17
C SER A 7 -8.19 -0.65 7.13
N PHE A 8 -7.19 0.22 6.98
CA PHE A 8 -6.99 1.39 7.81
C PHE A 8 -7.20 2.65 6.98
N SER A 9 -8.00 3.58 7.50
CA SER A 9 -8.42 4.79 6.79
C SER A 9 -8.23 6.01 7.67
N VAL A 10 -7.94 7.15 7.04
CA VAL A 10 -7.89 8.48 7.67
C VAL A 10 -8.82 9.40 6.90
N GLY A 11 -9.75 10.06 7.59
CA GLY A 11 -10.74 10.95 6.95
C GLY A 11 -11.58 10.24 5.87
N GLY A 12 -11.92 8.96 6.06
CA GLY A 12 -12.67 8.15 5.08
C GLY A 12 -11.84 7.68 3.87
N ARG A 13 -10.56 8.02 3.78
CA ARG A 13 -9.67 7.58 2.70
C ARG A 13 -8.78 6.44 3.19
N MET A 14 -8.86 5.28 2.52
CA MET A 14 -8.02 4.13 2.85
C MET A 14 -6.54 4.45 2.64
N VAL A 15 -5.73 4.29 3.68
CA VAL A 15 -4.28 4.52 3.68
C VAL A 15 -3.56 3.22 3.34
N CYS A 16 -3.92 2.14 4.03
CA CYS A 16 -3.32 0.83 3.87
C CYS A 16 -4.29 -0.28 4.29
N GLY A 17 -3.91 -1.52 4.03
CA GLY A 17 -4.61 -2.70 4.52
C GLY A 17 -3.66 -3.89 4.62
N VAL A 18 -4.05 -4.89 5.40
CA VAL A 18 -3.28 -6.13 5.58
C VAL A 18 -4.04 -7.27 4.93
N THR A 19 -3.44 -7.87 3.91
CA THR A 19 -3.97 -9.08 3.26
C THR A 19 -3.46 -10.32 4.01
N ALA A 20 -3.84 -11.51 3.58
CA ALA A 20 -3.30 -12.74 4.14
C ALA A 20 -1.77 -12.87 4.02
N THR A 21 -1.13 -12.14 3.10
CA THR A 21 0.28 -12.33 2.75
C THR A 21 1.11 -11.04 2.69
N ALA A 22 0.49 -9.87 2.65
CA ALA A 22 1.17 -8.63 2.30
C ALA A 22 0.50 -7.38 2.89
N LEU A 23 1.25 -6.28 2.93
CA LEU A 23 0.75 -4.95 3.23
C LEU A 23 0.33 -4.25 1.93
N ALA A 24 -0.94 -3.91 1.80
CA ALA A 24 -1.43 -3.04 0.74
C ALA A 24 -1.28 -1.57 1.16
N VAL A 25 -0.67 -0.73 0.33
CA VAL A 25 -0.39 0.68 0.66
C VAL A 25 -0.87 1.57 -0.48
N ARG A 26 -1.61 2.63 -0.16
CA ARG A 26 -1.93 3.69 -1.11
C ARG A 26 -0.69 4.54 -1.37
N VAL A 27 -0.33 4.79 -2.62
CA VAL A 27 0.88 5.54 -2.97
C VAL A 27 0.67 6.62 -4.04
N GLY A 28 -0.56 6.77 -4.54
CA GLY A 28 -0.86 7.65 -5.67
C GLY A 28 -0.51 6.97 -7.00
N ALA A 29 -1.23 7.29 -8.08
CA ALA A 29 -1.08 6.56 -9.34
C ALA A 29 0.31 6.77 -9.97
N ASP A 30 0.85 7.98 -9.85
CA ASP A 30 2.11 8.38 -10.50
C ASP A 30 3.34 7.76 -9.83
N ALA A 31 3.26 7.41 -8.54
CA ALA A 31 4.35 6.77 -7.81
C ALA A 31 4.44 5.25 -8.06
N VAL A 32 3.36 4.61 -8.51
CA VAL A 32 3.32 3.14 -8.68
C VAL A 32 4.46 2.62 -9.57
N PRO A 33 4.72 3.16 -10.78
CA PRO A 33 5.77 2.63 -11.64
C PRO A 33 7.16 2.63 -11.01
N ALA A 34 7.51 3.71 -10.30
CA ALA A 34 8.80 3.81 -9.61
C ALA A 34 8.90 2.84 -8.43
N LEU A 35 7.81 2.67 -7.67
CA LEU A 35 7.78 1.79 -6.51
C LEU A 35 7.81 0.31 -6.86
N LEU A 36 7.30 -0.07 -8.03
CA LEU A 36 7.41 -1.46 -8.53
C LEU A 36 8.86 -1.87 -8.84
N ALA A 37 9.80 -0.94 -8.89
CA ALA A 37 11.23 -1.24 -8.98
C ALA A 37 11.89 -1.45 -7.61
N GLU A 38 11.21 -1.12 -6.49
CA GLU A 38 11.74 -1.40 -5.16
C GLU A 38 11.65 -2.91 -4.84
N PRO A 39 12.63 -3.48 -4.12
CA PRO A 39 12.55 -4.86 -3.65
C PRO A 39 11.29 -5.11 -2.81
N HIS A 40 10.71 -6.30 -2.95
CA HIS A 40 9.54 -6.75 -2.18
C HIS A 40 8.25 -5.97 -2.47
N VAL A 41 8.19 -5.24 -3.58
CA VAL A 41 7.01 -4.48 -4.00
C VAL A 41 6.40 -5.09 -5.25
N GLY A 42 5.09 -5.29 -5.22
CA GLY A 42 4.31 -5.84 -6.33
C GLY A 42 3.03 -5.05 -6.60
N PRO A 43 2.41 -5.26 -7.78
CA PRO A 43 1.15 -4.63 -8.10
C PRO A 43 0.02 -5.22 -7.25
N MET A 44 -0.90 -4.38 -6.78
CA MET A 44 -2.14 -4.87 -6.19
C MET A 44 -3.13 -5.25 -7.30
N VAL A 45 -3.57 -6.50 -7.35
CA VAL A 45 -4.55 -6.98 -8.33
C VAL A 45 -5.85 -7.38 -7.65
N LEU A 46 -6.98 -6.90 -8.16
CA LEU A 46 -8.32 -7.25 -7.67
C LEU A 46 -9.21 -7.63 -8.84
N GLY A 47 -9.77 -8.85 -8.83
CA GLY A 47 -10.63 -9.34 -9.90
C GLY A 47 -9.93 -9.35 -11.28
N GLY A 48 -8.64 -9.70 -11.31
CA GLY A 48 -7.83 -9.72 -12.54
C GLY A 48 -7.39 -8.34 -13.05
N ARG A 49 -7.73 -7.25 -12.35
CA ARG A 49 -7.35 -5.89 -12.74
C ARG A 49 -6.41 -5.27 -11.71
N GLN A 50 -5.34 -4.65 -12.18
CA GLN A 50 -4.47 -3.89 -11.29
C GLN A 50 -5.24 -2.70 -10.70
N VAL A 51 -5.23 -2.59 -9.37
CA VAL A 51 -5.79 -1.48 -8.64
C VAL A 51 -4.86 -0.29 -8.80
N ARG A 52 -5.39 0.82 -9.30
CA ARG A 52 -4.62 2.06 -9.47
C ARG A 52 -4.23 2.64 -8.10
N ALA A 53 -3.06 3.28 -8.03
CA ALA A 53 -2.57 3.99 -6.85
C ALA A 53 -2.30 3.13 -5.60
N PHE A 54 -2.22 1.81 -5.73
CA PHE A 54 -1.86 0.88 -4.65
C PHE A 54 -0.71 -0.03 -5.05
N VAL A 55 0.11 -0.38 -4.06
CA VAL A 55 1.13 -1.42 -4.15
C VAL A 55 0.92 -2.45 -3.04
N LEU A 56 1.36 -3.67 -3.28
CA LEU A 56 1.56 -4.70 -2.26
C LEU A 56 3.02 -4.71 -1.87
N VAL A 57 3.29 -4.74 -0.58
CA VAL A 57 4.63 -4.92 -0.02
C VAL A 57 4.64 -6.28 0.67
N GLU A 58 5.63 -7.10 0.41
CA GLU A 58 5.82 -8.37 1.12
C GLU A 58 6.41 -8.12 2.52
N PRO A 59 6.25 -9.05 3.49
CA PRO A 59 6.75 -8.88 4.86
C PRO A 59 8.23 -8.49 4.95
N ALA A 60 9.08 -9.00 4.05
CA ALA A 60 10.49 -8.61 3.98
C ALA A 60 10.70 -7.11 3.70
N GLY A 61 9.78 -6.46 2.96
CA GLY A 61 9.83 -5.03 2.67
C GLY A 61 9.41 -4.11 3.82
N TYR A 62 8.96 -4.66 4.95
CA TYR A 62 8.61 -3.93 6.18
C TYR A 62 8.89 -4.72 7.47
N ALA A 63 9.88 -5.62 7.45
CA ALA A 63 10.19 -6.48 8.60
C ALA A 63 10.57 -5.71 9.89
N ALA A 64 11.06 -4.49 9.74
CA ALA A 64 11.32 -3.58 10.85
C ALA A 64 10.28 -2.45 10.90
N ASP A 65 9.98 -1.97 12.10
CA ASP A 65 9.03 -0.86 12.35
C ASP A 65 9.35 0.40 11.53
N ALA A 66 10.64 0.69 11.30
CA ALA A 66 11.06 1.80 10.46
C ALA A 66 10.61 1.63 8.99
N GLY A 67 10.69 0.40 8.47
CA GLY A 67 10.20 0.04 7.14
C GLY A 67 8.69 0.15 7.04
N LEU A 68 7.97 -0.38 8.03
CA LEU A 68 6.52 -0.23 8.12
C LEU A 68 6.11 1.25 8.18
N ALA A 69 6.74 2.03 9.06
CA ALA A 69 6.46 3.46 9.22
C ALA A 69 6.73 4.25 7.93
N ARG A 70 7.77 3.90 7.16
CA ARG A 70 8.03 4.49 5.83
C ARG A 70 6.84 4.29 4.89
N TRP A 71 6.27 3.09 4.84
CA TRP A 71 5.12 2.79 4.01
C TRP A 71 3.85 3.50 4.48
N LEU A 72 3.60 3.54 5.79
CA LEU A 72 2.45 4.26 6.35
C LEU A 72 2.54 5.77 6.07
N ARG A 73 3.73 6.38 6.17
CA ARG A 73 3.93 7.80 5.82
C ARG A 73 3.59 8.10 4.37
N ARG A 74 3.99 7.22 3.43
CA ARG A 74 3.63 7.35 2.01
C ARG A 74 2.11 7.33 1.82
N GLY A 75 1.42 6.38 2.45
CA GLY A 75 -0.04 6.30 2.37
C GLY A 75 -0.78 7.47 3.03
N LEU A 76 -0.27 7.95 4.16
CA LEU A 76 -0.82 9.12 4.84
C LEU A 76 -0.67 10.39 4.01
N ALA A 77 0.49 10.62 3.38
CA ALA A 77 0.70 11.78 2.52
C ALA A 77 -0.34 11.84 1.39
N VAL A 78 -0.62 10.71 0.75
CA VAL A 78 -1.63 10.62 -0.31
C VAL A 78 -3.05 10.78 0.24
N ALA A 79 -3.38 10.16 1.37
CA ALA A 79 -4.73 10.26 1.95
C ALA A 79 -5.03 11.67 2.48
N ALA A 80 -4.04 12.36 3.04
CA ALA A 80 -4.17 13.72 3.57
C ALA A 80 -4.21 14.80 2.47
N GLY A 81 -3.90 14.46 1.22
CA GLY A 81 -3.80 15.44 0.14
C GLY A 81 -2.48 16.23 0.14
N LEU A 82 -1.44 15.69 0.79
CA LEU A 82 -0.13 16.32 0.94
C LEU A 82 0.79 15.99 -0.25
N HIS A 83 0.28 16.11 -1.48
CA HIS A 83 1.05 15.91 -2.71
C HIS A 83 1.52 17.24 -3.28
#